data_AF-A0AAV9CU95-F1
#
_entry.id   AF-A0AAV9CU95-F1
#
_cell.length_a   1.000
_cell.length_b   1.000
_cell.length_c   1.000
_cell.angle_alpha   90.00
_cell.angle_beta   90.00
_cell.angle_gamma   90.00
#
_symmetry.space_group_name_H-M   'P 1'
#
loop_
_entity.id
_entity.type
_entity.pdbx_description
1 polymer ?
#
loop_
_entity_poly.entity_id
_entity_poly.type
_entity_poly.pdbx_seq_one_letter_code
_entity_poly.pdbx_strand_id
1 'polypeptide(L)'
;MPSQKIETGHQDLVHDVAMDYYGKRLATASSDATIKIMSVPPSSASGSAQSQQNQPPLATLTGHSGPVWQVAWAHPKFGPYLASCGYDGKVIVWREGASAHNPNEARSLPRLWLIRWEHLHLHCPADGSGWDSARIDQAHPVGVTSVSWAPSTAPGSLVGGAVGAAPVQKLASGGCDSTVKVWRLENGAWKLDCFPPLQKHTEWVRDVAWAPNLGLPKSTIASASQDGTVVIWTAGVKDGDQWEGRVLMDFKTPVWRVSWSLTGNILAVADGNNKVTLWKEAVDGEWQQVTTVEP
;
A
#
# COMPACT_ATOMS: atom_id res chain seq x y z
N MET A 1 8.32 25.60 -5.23
CA MET A 1 7.47 25.07 -6.31
C MET A 1 6.10 25.69 -6.17
N PRO A 2 5.45 26.18 -7.25
CA PRO A 2 4.08 26.66 -7.15
C PRO A 2 3.14 25.49 -6.80
N SER A 3 2.16 25.73 -5.93
CA SER A 3 1.15 24.73 -5.58
C SER A 3 0.28 24.42 -6.82
N GLN A 4 0.27 23.16 -7.26
CA GLN A 4 -0.63 22.70 -8.30
C GLN A 4 -1.91 22.18 -7.67
N LYS A 5 -3.07 22.73 -8.07
CA LYS A 5 -4.38 22.24 -7.64
C LYS A 5 -4.87 21.24 -8.67
N ILE A 6 -5.31 20.07 -8.20
CA ILE A 6 -5.89 19.01 -9.04
C ILE A 6 -7.28 18.75 -8.47
N GLU A 7 -8.31 18.91 -9.30
CA GLU A 7 -9.67 18.54 -8.93
C GLU A 7 -9.85 17.05 -9.18
N THR A 8 -10.23 16.32 -8.12
CA THR A 8 -10.30 14.85 -8.15
C THR A 8 -11.58 14.34 -8.82
N GLY A 9 -12.60 15.19 -8.95
CA GLY A 9 -13.89 14.85 -9.56
C GLY A 9 -14.67 13.77 -8.79
N HIS A 10 -14.38 13.56 -7.51
CA HIS A 10 -15.19 12.70 -6.63
C HIS A 10 -16.47 13.40 -6.20
N GLN A 11 -17.52 12.61 -5.95
CA GLN A 11 -18.82 13.13 -5.49
C GLN A 11 -18.89 13.27 -3.96
N ASP A 12 -17.95 12.65 -3.26
CA ASP A 12 -17.91 12.58 -1.80
C ASP A 12 -16.47 12.79 -1.28
N LEU A 13 -16.29 12.68 0.03
CA LEU A 13 -15.02 12.87 0.73
C LEU A 13 -13.92 11.99 0.16
N VAL A 14 -12.74 12.59 -0.02
CA VAL A 14 -11.51 11.89 -0.40
C VAL A 14 -10.80 11.49 0.88
N HIS A 15 -10.55 10.20 1.05
CA HIS A 15 -9.91 9.64 2.25
C HIS A 15 -8.40 9.53 2.11
N ASP A 16 -7.91 9.22 0.91
CA ASP A 16 -6.50 9.00 0.66
C ASP A 16 -6.10 9.34 -0.77
N VAL A 17 -4.83 9.68 -0.93
CA VAL A 17 -4.21 10.08 -2.18
C VAL A 17 -2.80 9.51 -2.25
N ALA A 18 -2.53 8.70 -3.27
CA ALA A 18 -1.21 8.08 -3.46
C ALA A 18 -0.65 8.38 -4.86
N MET A 19 0.59 8.87 -4.90
CA MET A 19 1.32 9.01 -6.16
C MET A 19 2.05 7.73 -6.52
N ASP A 20 2.14 7.45 -7.82
CA ASP A 20 3.01 6.40 -8.35
C ASP A 20 4.49 6.74 -8.11
N TYR A 21 5.35 5.72 -8.14
CA TYR A 21 6.79 5.80 -7.89
C TYR A 21 7.49 6.88 -8.76
N TYR A 22 7.00 7.09 -9.98
CA TYR A 22 7.56 8.08 -10.90
C TYR A 22 6.93 9.47 -10.80
N GLY A 23 5.92 9.67 -9.95
CA GLY A 23 5.18 10.93 -9.82
C GLY A 23 4.36 11.32 -11.06
N LYS A 24 4.10 10.38 -11.97
CA LYS A 24 3.34 10.61 -13.22
C LYS A 24 1.85 10.32 -13.08
N ARG A 25 1.47 9.55 -12.07
CA ARG A 25 0.10 9.10 -11.84
C ARG A 25 -0.28 9.37 -10.40
N LEU A 26 -1.54 9.72 -10.20
CA LEU A 26 -2.15 9.96 -8.91
C LEU A 26 -3.37 9.04 -8.78
N ALA A 27 -3.44 8.27 -7.69
CA ALA A 27 -4.61 7.51 -7.30
C ALA A 27 -5.31 8.26 -6.16
N THR A 28 -6.63 8.40 -6.26
CA THR A 28 -7.46 8.98 -5.20
C THR A 28 -8.56 8.01 -4.79
N ALA A 29 -8.76 7.85 -3.49
CA ALA A 29 -9.77 7.00 -2.88
C ALA A 29 -10.85 7.84 -2.20
N SER A 30 -12.12 7.46 -2.38
CA SER A 30 -13.25 8.22 -1.86
C SER A 30 -14.33 7.34 -1.23
N SER A 31 -15.19 7.98 -0.43
CA SER A 31 -16.44 7.42 0.08
C SER A 31 -17.41 6.97 -1.01
N ASP A 32 -17.29 7.50 -2.23
CA ASP A 32 -18.15 7.14 -3.37
C ASP A 32 -17.92 5.71 -3.90
N ALA A 33 -17.12 4.90 -3.19
CA ALA A 33 -16.70 3.54 -3.52
C ALA A 33 -15.89 3.42 -4.82
N THR A 34 -15.39 4.55 -5.35
CA THR A 34 -14.56 4.59 -6.55
C THR A 34 -13.13 4.99 -6.24
N ILE A 35 -12.22 4.49 -7.07
CA ILE A 35 -10.83 4.94 -7.11
C ILE A 35 -10.59 5.57 -8.46
N LYS A 36 -10.08 6.80 -8.46
CA LYS A 36 -9.77 7.52 -9.70
C LYS A 36 -8.28 7.60 -9.91
N ILE A 37 -7.85 7.27 -11.13
CA ILE A 37 -6.47 7.42 -11.55
C ILE A 37 -6.37 8.64 -12.45
N MET A 38 -5.45 9.55 -12.14
CA MET A 38 -5.22 10.78 -12.88
C MET A 38 -3.77 10.85 -13.35
N SER A 39 -3.54 11.48 -14.50
CA SER A 39 -2.19 11.81 -14.97
C SER A 39 -1.73 13.09 -14.30
N VAL A 40 -0.52 13.08 -13.74
CA VAL A 40 0.14 14.28 -13.22
C VAL A 40 1.09 14.79 -14.29
N PRO A 41 0.81 15.95 -14.92
CA PRO A 41 1.71 16.51 -15.92
C PRO A 41 3.02 16.96 -15.26
N PRO A 42 4.17 16.83 -15.94
CA PRO A 42 5.44 17.29 -15.40
C PRO A 42 5.41 18.80 -15.16
N SER A 43 5.99 19.24 -14.04
CA SER A 43 6.03 20.63 -13.58
C SER A 43 6.72 21.61 -14.53
N SER A 44 7.40 21.11 -15.57
CA SER A 44 8.00 21.89 -16.66
C SER A 44 7.01 22.32 -17.75
N ALA A 45 5.81 21.75 -17.78
CA ALA A 45 4.75 22.15 -18.70
C ALA A 45 4.02 23.38 -18.13
N SER A 46 4.54 24.57 -18.41
CA SER A 46 3.92 25.88 -18.16
C SER A 46 2.68 26.14 -19.04
N GLY A 47 1.87 25.11 -19.28
CA GLY A 47 0.55 25.23 -19.89
C GLY A 47 -0.43 25.83 -18.87
N SER A 48 -1.27 26.76 -19.34
CA SER A 48 -2.23 27.52 -18.54
C SER A 48 -2.97 26.68 -17.49
N ALA A 49 -2.89 27.11 -16.22
CA ALA A 49 -3.54 26.48 -15.07
C ALA A 49 -5.06 26.25 -15.23
N GLN A 50 -5.71 26.91 -16.19
CA GLN A 50 -7.14 26.77 -16.51
C GLN A 50 -7.50 25.56 -17.39
N SER A 51 -6.56 25.00 -18.15
CA SER A 51 -6.85 23.86 -19.06
C SER A 51 -6.58 22.48 -18.43
N GLN A 52 -5.97 22.46 -17.24
CA GLN A 52 -5.69 21.24 -16.47
C GLN A 52 -6.76 20.92 -15.42
N GLN A 53 -7.67 21.86 -15.15
CA GLN A 53 -8.70 21.74 -14.11
C GLN A 53 -9.80 20.73 -14.46
N ASN A 54 -9.85 20.25 -15.71
CA ASN A 54 -10.94 19.41 -16.20
C ASN A 54 -10.45 18.21 -17.06
N GLN A 55 -9.24 17.71 -16.79
CA GLN A 55 -8.78 16.47 -17.44
C GLN A 55 -9.61 15.29 -16.89
N PRO A 56 -10.25 14.50 -17.77
CA PRO A 56 -10.98 13.32 -17.32
C PRO A 56 -10.03 12.35 -16.62
N PRO A 57 -10.50 11.62 -15.59
CA PRO A 57 -9.69 10.58 -14.97
C PRO A 57 -9.29 9.55 -16.03
N LEU A 58 -8.03 9.10 -15.99
CA LEU A 58 -7.49 8.07 -16.88
C LEU A 58 -8.29 6.77 -16.74
N ALA A 59 -8.68 6.44 -15.52
CA ALA A 59 -9.52 5.30 -15.20
C ALA A 59 -10.33 5.58 -13.94
N THR A 60 -11.55 5.05 -13.90
CA THR A 60 -12.36 4.95 -12.69
C THR A 60 -12.50 3.47 -12.36
N LEU A 61 -11.91 3.04 -11.25
CA LEU A 61 -11.95 1.67 -10.78
C LEU A 61 -13.14 1.53 -9.84
N THR A 62 -14.03 0.59 -10.16
CA THR A 62 -15.22 0.28 -9.37
C THR A 62 -15.20 -1.21 -9.00
N GLY A 63 -15.55 -1.53 -7.76
CA GLY A 63 -15.49 -2.91 -7.28
C GLY A 63 -15.71 -3.06 -5.78
N HIS A 64 -15.41 -2.01 -4.99
CA HIS A 64 -15.80 -1.96 -3.59
C HIS A 64 -17.30 -1.67 -3.45
N SER A 65 -17.93 -2.27 -2.44
CA SER A 65 -19.35 -2.04 -2.12
C SER A 65 -19.55 -1.00 -1.01
N GLY A 66 -18.52 -0.22 -0.69
CA GLY A 66 -18.54 0.82 0.33
C GLY A 66 -17.32 1.75 0.23
N PRO A 67 -17.15 2.67 1.19
CA PRO A 67 -16.04 3.64 1.19
C PRO A 67 -14.68 2.98 1.06
N VAL A 68 -13.83 3.55 0.20
CA VAL A 68 -12.42 3.15 0.05
C VAL A 68 -11.57 4.02 0.96
N TRP A 69 -10.87 3.39 1.90
CA TRP A 69 -10.13 4.12 2.94
C TRP A 69 -8.71 4.49 2.55
N GLN A 70 -8.02 3.60 1.83
CA GLN A 70 -6.61 3.79 1.47
C GLN A 70 -6.29 3.14 0.13
N VAL A 71 -5.31 3.72 -0.56
CA VAL A 71 -4.74 3.21 -1.80
C VAL A 71 -3.21 3.19 -1.71
N ALA A 72 -2.59 2.13 -2.22
CA ALA A 72 -1.14 1.98 -2.19
C ALA A 72 -0.61 1.44 -3.51
N TRP A 73 0.31 2.18 -4.15
CA TRP A 73 1.03 1.72 -5.33
C TRP A 73 2.09 0.70 -4.93
N ALA A 74 2.20 -0.37 -5.71
CA ALA A 74 3.25 -1.35 -5.53
C ALA A 74 4.57 -0.87 -6.15
N HIS A 75 5.67 -1.49 -5.75
CA HIS A 75 6.97 -1.18 -6.34
C HIS A 75 7.01 -1.54 -7.84
N PRO A 76 7.62 -0.72 -8.74
CA PRO A 76 7.61 -0.95 -10.19
C PRO A 76 8.15 -2.32 -10.64
N LYS A 77 9.01 -2.95 -9.84
CA LYS A 77 9.52 -4.32 -10.09
C LYS A 77 8.43 -5.38 -10.10
N PHE A 78 7.32 -5.17 -9.38
CA PHE A 78 6.19 -6.09 -9.41
C PHE A 78 5.37 -5.89 -10.68
N GLY A 79 5.32 -4.67 -11.21
CA GLY A 79 4.47 -4.22 -12.31
C GLY A 79 3.58 -3.05 -11.88
N PRO A 80 2.68 -2.55 -12.75
CA PRO A 80 1.75 -1.48 -12.44
C PRO A 80 0.59 -2.00 -11.58
N TYR A 81 0.88 -2.26 -10.31
CA TYR A 81 -0.09 -2.73 -9.32
C TYR A 81 -0.50 -1.61 -8.36
N LEU A 82 -1.78 -1.60 -8.02
CA LEU A 82 -2.37 -0.73 -7.01
C LEU A 82 -3.19 -1.60 -6.06
N ALA A 83 -3.01 -1.45 -4.76
CA ALA A 83 -3.89 -2.05 -3.77
C ALA A 83 -4.89 -1.00 -3.27
N SER A 84 -6.12 -1.41 -3.01
CA SER A 84 -7.13 -0.62 -2.32
C SER A 84 -7.79 -1.44 -1.23
N CYS A 85 -8.18 -0.76 -0.16
CA CYS A 85 -8.91 -1.36 0.95
C CYS A 85 -10.21 -0.59 1.23
N GLY A 86 -11.27 -1.34 1.53
CA GLY A 86 -12.60 -0.78 1.73
C GLY A 86 -13.24 -1.20 3.04
N TYR A 87 -14.31 -0.47 3.39
CA TYR A 87 -15.20 -0.83 4.50
C TYR A 87 -15.89 -2.19 4.30
N ASP A 88 -15.97 -2.67 3.07
CA ASP A 88 -16.52 -3.98 2.70
C ASP A 88 -15.69 -5.19 3.18
N GLY A 89 -14.57 -4.95 3.86
CA GLY A 89 -13.70 -6.00 4.38
C GLY A 89 -12.84 -6.67 3.30
N LYS A 90 -12.83 -6.10 2.09
CA LYS A 90 -12.07 -6.60 0.95
C LYS A 90 -10.81 -5.76 0.73
N VAL A 91 -9.77 -6.44 0.28
CA VAL A 91 -8.61 -5.81 -0.32
C VAL A 91 -8.61 -6.18 -1.80
N ILE A 92 -8.62 -5.18 -2.67
CA ILE A 92 -8.59 -5.38 -4.11
C ILE A 92 -7.23 -4.90 -4.63
N VAL A 93 -6.56 -5.79 -5.34
CA VAL A 93 -5.31 -5.52 -6.04
C VAL A 93 -5.63 -5.35 -7.51
N TRP A 94 -5.50 -4.13 -7.98
CA TRP A 94 -5.66 -3.72 -9.36
C TRP A 94 -4.33 -3.84 -10.08
N ARG A 95 -4.37 -4.38 -11.28
CA ARG A 95 -3.24 -4.46 -12.19
C ARG A 95 -3.62 -3.74 -13.46
N GLU A 96 -2.80 -2.82 -13.91
CA GLU A 96 -2.99 -2.25 -15.24
C GLU A 96 -2.60 -3.33 -16.29
N GLY A 97 -3.59 -3.73 -17.08
CA GLY A 97 -3.37 -4.51 -18.29
C GLY A 97 -2.68 -3.65 -19.35
N ALA A 98 -1.85 -4.27 -20.17
CA ALA A 98 -1.33 -3.59 -21.35
C ALA A 98 -2.53 -3.21 -22.22
N SER A 99 -2.80 -1.91 -22.36
CA SER A 99 -3.83 -1.45 -23.28
C SER A 99 -3.50 -2.03 -24.66
N ALA A 100 -4.46 -2.72 -25.27
CA ALA A 100 -4.35 -3.31 -26.60
C ALA A 100 -4.06 -2.28 -27.73
N HIS A 101 -3.88 -1.00 -27.37
CA HIS A 101 -3.57 0.10 -28.27
C HIS A 101 -2.13 0.12 -28.83
N ASN A 102 -1.21 -0.74 -28.35
CA ASN A 102 0.12 -0.86 -28.95
C ASN A 102 0.48 -2.33 -29.26
N PRO A 103 0.10 -2.87 -30.43
CA PRO A 103 0.44 -4.24 -30.84
C PRO A 103 1.95 -4.50 -30.97
N ASN A 104 2.78 -3.45 -30.92
CA ASN A 104 4.24 -3.57 -30.96
C ASN A 104 4.88 -3.90 -29.60
N GLU A 105 4.25 -3.57 -28.46
CA GLU A 105 4.75 -3.99 -27.13
C GLU A 105 4.36 -5.43 -26.78
N ALA A 106 3.23 -5.92 -27.31
CA ALA A 106 2.82 -7.32 -27.14
C ALA A 106 3.80 -8.32 -27.80
N ARG A 107 4.61 -7.87 -28.76
CA ARG A 107 5.57 -8.70 -29.51
C ARG A 107 6.91 -8.93 -28.80
N SER A 108 7.24 -8.14 -27.76
CA SER A 108 8.53 -8.26 -27.06
C SER A 108 8.48 -9.16 -25.82
N LEU A 109 7.29 -9.63 -25.42
CA LEU A 109 7.15 -10.55 -24.30
C LEU A 109 7.49 -11.99 -24.72
N PRO A 110 8.30 -12.74 -23.95
CA PRO A 110 8.68 -14.10 -24.32
C PRO A 110 7.46 -15.02 -24.49
N ARG A 111 7.48 -15.89 -25.50
CA ARG A 111 6.41 -16.82 -25.90
C ARG A 111 5.80 -17.68 -24.79
N LEU A 112 6.45 -17.79 -23.62
CA LEU A 112 5.92 -18.48 -22.44
C LEU A 112 4.68 -17.77 -21.84
N TRP A 113 4.53 -16.47 -22.04
CA TRP A 113 3.41 -15.68 -21.52
C TRP A 113 2.10 -15.86 -22.31
N LEU A 114 2.20 -16.32 -23.56
CA LEU A 114 1.02 -16.54 -24.42
C LEU A 114 0.33 -17.88 -24.13
N ILE A 115 1.06 -18.88 -23.62
CA ILE A 115 0.52 -20.23 -23.35
C ILE A 115 -0.16 -20.30 -21.97
N ARG A 116 0.17 -19.39 -21.05
CA ARG A 116 -0.52 -19.26 -19.74
C ARG A 116 -1.90 -18.60 -19.84
N TRP A 117 -2.28 -18.11 -21.03
CA TRP A 117 -3.57 -17.46 -21.29
C TRP A 117 -4.68 -18.44 -21.71
N GLU A 118 -4.37 -19.68 -22.07
CA GLU A 118 -5.40 -20.62 -22.53
C GLU A 118 -6.09 -21.38 -21.37
N HIS A 119 -5.49 -21.40 -20.17
CA HIS A 119 -6.00 -22.20 -19.05
C HIS A 119 -6.29 -21.45 -17.74
N LEU A 120 -6.11 -20.13 -17.70
CA LEU A 120 -6.51 -19.32 -16.55
C LEU A 120 -7.73 -18.49 -16.95
N HIS A 121 -8.80 -18.62 -16.17
CA HIS A 121 -10.13 -18.10 -16.44
C HIS A 121 -10.12 -16.70 -17.09
N LEU A 122 -10.78 -16.63 -18.25
CA LEU A 122 -11.28 -15.41 -18.86
C LEU A 122 -12.06 -14.62 -17.81
N HIS A 123 -11.42 -13.59 -17.27
CA HIS A 123 -12.09 -12.45 -16.71
C HIS A 123 -11.38 -11.22 -17.26
N CYS A 124 -11.55 -10.97 -18.57
CA CYS A 124 -11.53 -9.58 -19.02
C CYS A 124 -12.69 -8.89 -18.28
N PRO A 125 -12.46 -7.84 -17.48
CA PRO A 125 -13.58 -7.07 -16.97
C PRO A 125 -14.27 -6.44 -18.18
N ALA A 126 -15.59 -6.62 -18.25
CA ALA A 126 -16.45 -6.15 -19.34
C ALA A 126 -16.47 -4.63 -19.52
N ASP A 127 -15.76 -3.87 -18.68
CA ASP A 127 -15.79 -2.40 -18.64
C ASP A 127 -14.77 -1.70 -19.55
N GLY A 128 -13.93 -2.44 -20.29
CA GLY A 128 -12.98 -1.83 -21.23
C GLY A 128 -11.94 -0.89 -20.60
N SER A 129 -11.85 -0.85 -19.27
CA SER A 129 -10.97 0.04 -18.51
C SER A 129 -9.49 -0.33 -18.60
N GLY A 130 -9.17 -1.55 -19.05
CA GLY A 130 -7.80 -2.03 -19.19
C GLY A 130 -7.15 -2.42 -17.87
N TRP A 131 -7.91 -2.62 -16.78
CA TRP A 131 -7.39 -3.05 -15.48
C TRP A 131 -7.91 -4.43 -15.09
N ASP A 132 -7.00 -5.36 -14.74
CA ASP A 132 -7.33 -6.65 -14.13
C ASP A 132 -7.43 -6.48 -12.60
N SER A 133 -8.31 -7.23 -11.94
CA SER A 133 -8.45 -7.18 -10.47
C SER A 133 -8.31 -8.57 -9.83
N ALA A 134 -7.46 -8.64 -8.81
CA ALA A 134 -7.36 -9.78 -7.90
C ALA A 134 -7.90 -9.34 -6.53
N ARG A 135 -8.70 -10.19 -5.89
CA ARG A 135 -9.41 -9.85 -4.65
C ARG A 135 -9.05 -10.80 -3.53
N ILE A 136 -8.84 -10.23 -2.35
CA ILE A 136 -8.74 -10.94 -1.08
C ILE A 136 -10.11 -10.80 -0.41
N ASP A 137 -11.00 -11.74 -0.71
CA ASP A 137 -12.33 -11.78 -0.12
C ASP A 137 -12.20 -12.20 1.35
N GLN A 138 -12.64 -11.34 2.28
CA GLN A 138 -12.52 -11.50 3.74
C GLN A 138 -11.12 -11.32 4.32
N ALA A 139 -10.45 -10.22 3.99
CA ALA A 139 -9.24 -9.84 4.72
C ALA A 139 -9.56 -9.58 6.21
N HIS A 140 -10.60 -8.80 6.48
CA HIS A 140 -11.11 -8.55 7.83
C HIS A 140 -12.66 -8.54 7.81
N PRO A 141 -13.36 -9.25 8.72
CA PRO A 141 -14.81 -9.40 8.67
C PRO A 141 -15.60 -8.08 8.82
N VAL A 142 -15.01 -7.09 9.51
CA VAL A 142 -15.66 -5.83 9.87
C VAL A 142 -15.32 -4.71 8.87
N GLY A 143 -14.16 -4.78 8.23
CA GLY A 143 -13.65 -3.71 7.36
C GLY A 143 -12.13 -3.62 7.40
N VAL A 144 -11.53 -3.18 6.29
CA VAL A 144 -10.09 -2.95 6.18
C VAL A 144 -9.85 -1.45 6.14
N THR A 145 -9.09 -0.95 7.09
CA THR A 145 -8.81 0.49 7.24
C THR A 145 -7.56 0.90 6.48
N SER A 146 -6.61 -0.03 6.31
CA SER A 146 -5.30 0.29 5.78
C SER A 146 -4.65 -0.87 5.03
N VAL A 147 -3.82 -0.52 4.05
CA VAL A 147 -3.07 -1.46 3.23
C VAL A 147 -1.66 -0.93 2.92
N SER A 148 -0.66 -1.80 3.00
CA SER A 148 0.74 -1.43 2.70
C SER A 148 1.50 -2.55 1.99
N TRP A 149 2.25 -2.20 0.96
CA TRP A 149 3.06 -3.13 0.18
C TRP A 149 4.41 -3.40 0.85
N ALA A 150 4.82 -4.65 0.87
CA ALA A 150 6.19 -5.00 1.22
C ALA A 150 7.18 -4.55 0.12
N PRO A 151 8.44 -4.22 0.49
CA PRO A 151 9.47 -3.90 -0.47
C PRO A 151 9.74 -5.08 -1.41
N SER A 152 10.12 -4.76 -2.65
CA SER A 152 10.39 -5.75 -3.71
C SER A 152 11.64 -6.62 -3.48
N THR A 153 12.50 -6.21 -2.57
CA THR A 153 13.68 -6.97 -2.15
C THR A 153 13.32 -7.90 -1.01
N ALA A 154 13.60 -9.19 -1.19
CA ALA A 154 13.57 -10.13 -0.08
C ALA A 154 14.50 -9.64 1.05
N PRO A 155 14.11 -9.79 2.32
CA PRO A 155 14.96 -9.39 3.44
C PRO A 155 16.33 -10.09 3.35
N GLY A 156 17.41 -9.33 3.51
CA GLY A 156 18.78 -9.85 3.41
C GLY A 156 19.29 -10.15 1.99
N SER A 157 18.55 -9.79 0.92
CA SER A 157 18.98 -9.99 -0.48
C SER A 157 20.33 -9.33 -0.81
N LEU A 158 20.69 -8.23 -0.12
CA LEU A 158 21.98 -7.55 -0.28
C LEU A 158 23.13 -8.20 0.50
N VAL A 159 22.83 -8.99 1.54
CA VAL A 159 23.84 -9.58 2.45
C VAL A 159 24.14 -11.04 2.11
N GLY A 160 23.17 -11.77 1.52
CA GLY A 160 23.27 -13.21 1.30
C GLY A 160 23.65 -13.67 -0.11
N GLY A 161 24.10 -12.79 -1.00
CA GLY A 161 24.38 -13.17 -2.40
C GLY A 161 23.14 -13.59 -3.20
N ALA A 162 21.94 -13.44 -2.64
CA ALA A 162 20.65 -13.68 -3.28
C ALA A 162 20.26 -12.50 -4.20
N VAL A 163 21.19 -12.10 -5.06
CA VAL A 163 20.95 -11.18 -6.16
C VAL A 163 20.15 -11.95 -7.21
N GLY A 164 18.82 -11.81 -7.18
CA GLY A 164 17.92 -12.53 -8.09
C GLY A 164 16.89 -13.45 -7.42
N ALA A 165 16.73 -13.40 -6.10
CA ALA A 165 15.55 -14.01 -5.47
C ALA A 165 14.28 -13.40 -6.08
N ALA A 166 13.33 -14.25 -6.48
CA ALA A 166 12.09 -13.80 -7.11
C ALA A 166 11.39 -12.79 -6.19
N PRO A 167 10.82 -11.71 -6.76
CA PRO A 167 10.08 -10.74 -5.97
C PRO A 167 8.95 -11.45 -5.20
N VAL A 168 9.02 -11.44 -3.88
CA VAL A 168 7.93 -11.94 -3.04
C VAL A 168 6.94 -10.79 -2.88
N GLN A 169 5.77 -10.93 -3.51
CA GLN A 169 4.69 -9.97 -3.31
C GLN A 169 4.03 -10.26 -1.97
N LYS A 170 4.30 -9.39 -0.98
CA LYS A 170 3.60 -9.38 0.30
C LYS A 170 2.84 -8.07 0.48
N LEU A 171 1.74 -8.15 1.22
CA LEU A 171 0.85 -7.06 1.52
C LEU A 171 0.48 -7.14 3.01
N ALA A 172 0.53 -6.03 3.73
CA ALA A 172 -0.04 -5.92 5.07
C ALA A 172 -1.40 -5.24 5.00
N SER A 173 -2.35 -5.72 5.79
CA SER A 173 -3.68 -5.11 5.97
C SER A 173 -3.95 -4.88 7.45
N GLY A 174 -4.51 -3.72 7.77
CA GLY A 174 -5.05 -3.39 9.09
C GLY A 174 -6.57 -3.42 9.07
N GLY A 175 -7.18 -4.02 10.11
CA GLY A 175 -8.61 -4.18 10.19
C GLY A 175 -9.27 -3.44 11.36
N CYS A 176 -10.58 -3.26 11.23
CA CYS A 176 -11.46 -2.90 12.36
C CYS A 176 -11.63 -4.05 13.37
N ASP A 177 -11.09 -5.24 13.09
CA ASP A 177 -11.07 -6.40 14.00
C ASP A 177 -9.87 -6.38 14.97
N SER A 178 -9.22 -5.23 15.14
CA SER A 178 -8.00 -5.00 15.93
C SER A 178 -6.80 -5.88 15.55
N THR A 179 -6.83 -6.50 14.37
CA THR A 179 -5.75 -7.36 13.88
C THR A 179 -4.99 -6.72 12.73
N VAL A 180 -3.70 -7.06 12.64
CA VAL A 180 -2.90 -6.86 11.43
C VAL A 180 -2.66 -8.21 10.78
N LYS A 181 -2.87 -8.29 9.47
CA LYS A 181 -2.66 -9.50 8.68
C LYS A 181 -1.66 -9.25 7.57
N VAL A 182 -0.80 -10.21 7.34
CA VAL A 182 0.17 -10.20 6.25
C VAL A 182 -0.22 -11.27 5.25
N TRP A 183 -0.33 -10.87 3.99
CA TRP A 183 -0.70 -11.71 2.86
C TRP A 183 0.51 -11.89 1.95
N ARG A 184 0.71 -13.10 1.46
CA ARG A 184 1.71 -13.44 0.43
C ARG A 184 0.98 -13.93 -0.80
N LEU A 185 1.38 -13.46 -1.98
CA LEU A 185 0.89 -14.01 -3.24
C LEU A 185 1.67 -15.28 -3.59
N GLU A 186 0.98 -16.42 -3.60
CA GLU A 186 1.53 -17.70 -4.03
C GLU A 186 0.68 -18.28 -5.17
N ASN A 187 1.31 -18.61 -6.30
CA ASN A 187 0.65 -19.25 -7.45
C ASN A 187 -0.59 -18.48 -7.97
N GLY A 188 -0.62 -17.15 -7.82
CA GLY A 188 -1.73 -16.30 -8.25
C GLY A 188 -2.88 -16.21 -7.24
N ALA A 189 -2.77 -16.85 -6.07
CA ALA A 189 -3.72 -16.73 -4.98
C ALA A 189 -3.06 -16.05 -3.77
N TRP A 190 -3.78 -15.13 -3.14
CA TRP A 190 -3.33 -14.50 -1.90
C TRP A 190 -3.58 -15.45 -0.73
N LYS A 191 -2.52 -15.78 0.01
CA LYS A 191 -2.59 -16.58 1.22
C LYS A 191 -2.13 -15.79 2.42
N LEU A 192 -2.68 -16.09 3.59
CA LEU A 192 -2.24 -15.52 4.86
C LEU A 192 -0.85 -16.08 5.20
N ASP A 193 0.12 -15.19 5.34
CA ASP A 193 1.53 -15.50 5.66
C ASP A 193 1.77 -15.49 7.17
N CYS A 194 1.02 -14.69 7.93
CA CYS A 194 1.13 -14.64 9.38
C CYS A 194 0.15 -15.62 10.05
N PHE A 195 0.67 -16.65 10.72
CA PHE A 195 -0.10 -17.49 11.61
C PHE A 195 0.62 -17.61 12.96
N PRO A 196 0.06 -17.12 14.07
CA PRO A 196 -1.25 -16.47 14.24
C PRO A 196 -1.34 -15.03 13.66
N PRO A 197 -2.57 -14.47 13.48
CA PRO A 197 -2.75 -13.05 13.16
C PRO A 197 -2.09 -12.15 14.20
N LEU A 198 -1.61 -10.99 13.76
CA LEU A 198 -0.90 -10.06 14.63
C LEU A 198 -1.91 -9.32 15.52
N GLN A 199 -2.14 -9.88 16.72
CA GLN A 199 -3.08 -9.37 17.71
C GLN A 199 -2.33 -8.83 18.92
N LYS A 200 -2.12 -7.52 18.92
CA LYS A 200 -1.61 -6.78 20.09
C LYS A 200 -2.42 -5.53 20.39
N HIS A 201 -3.14 -5.02 19.39
CA HIS A 201 -4.04 -3.89 19.56
C HIS A 201 -5.35 -4.30 20.21
N THR A 202 -5.90 -3.38 20.98
CA THR A 202 -7.17 -3.56 21.69
C THR A 202 -8.35 -2.93 20.96
N GLU A 203 -8.07 -2.01 20.03
CA GLU A 203 -9.04 -1.26 19.24
C GLU A 203 -8.70 -1.32 17.73
N TRP A 204 -9.49 -0.62 16.91
CA TRP A 204 -9.32 -0.59 15.46
C TRP A 204 -7.92 -0.11 15.06
N VAL A 205 -7.27 -0.91 14.22
CA VAL A 205 -6.04 -0.50 13.56
C VAL A 205 -6.41 0.59 12.57
N ARG A 206 -5.79 1.76 12.67
CA ARG A 206 -6.07 2.93 11.82
C ARG A 206 -5.16 3.01 10.61
N ASP A 207 -3.91 2.58 10.76
CA ASP A 207 -2.94 2.58 9.68
C ASP A 207 -1.87 1.51 9.88
N VAL A 208 -1.33 1.01 8.78
CA VAL A 208 -0.27 -0.01 8.74
C VAL A 208 0.73 0.42 7.68
N ALA A 209 2.01 0.45 8.04
CA ALA A 209 3.07 0.84 7.14
C ALA A 209 4.22 -0.17 7.18
N TRP A 210 4.56 -0.73 6.02
CA TRP A 210 5.72 -1.60 5.87
C TRP A 210 7.00 -0.79 5.70
N ALA A 211 8.04 -1.10 6.47
CA ALA A 211 9.32 -0.41 6.37
C ALA A 211 10.10 -0.88 5.13
N PRO A 212 10.69 0.04 4.34
CA PRO A 212 11.58 -0.34 3.25
C PRO A 212 12.90 -0.89 3.84
N ASN A 213 13.03 -2.21 3.89
CA ASN A 213 14.22 -2.87 4.44
C ASN A 213 15.29 -2.95 3.35
N LEU A 214 16.02 -1.85 3.10
CA LEU A 214 17.19 -1.87 2.22
C LEU A 214 18.32 -2.66 2.90
N GLY A 215 18.34 -3.97 2.70
CA GLY A 215 19.48 -4.83 3.03
C GLY A 215 19.48 -5.45 4.42
N LEU A 216 18.58 -5.05 5.33
CA LEU A 216 18.44 -5.74 6.61
C LEU A 216 17.79 -7.13 6.41
N PRO A 217 18.26 -8.18 7.10
CA PRO A 217 17.64 -9.51 7.09
C PRO A 217 16.40 -9.57 8.00
N LYS A 218 15.71 -8.44 8.17
CA LYS A 218 14.56 -8.25 9.05
C LYS A 218 13.48 -7.52 8.27
N SER A 219 12.23 -7.96 8.40
CA SER A 219 11.06 -7.23 7.93
C SER A 219 10.46 -6.46 9.09
N THR A 220 10.26 -5.16 8.94
CA THR A 220 9.59 -4.33 9.95
C THR A 220 8.28 -3.76 9.42
N ILE A 221 7.21 -3.81 10.23
CA ILE A 221 5.92 -3.17 9.98
C ILE A 221 5.59 -2.29 11.19
N ALA A 222 5.06 -1.10 10.96
CA ALA A 222 4.44 -0.29 12.00
C ALA A 222 2.92 -0.37 11.86
N SER A 223 2.21 -0.53 12.97
CA SER A 223 0.76 -0.40 13.02
C SER A 223 0.36 0.62 14.08
N ALA A 224 -0.58 1.48 13.70
CA ALA A 224 -1.19 2.46 14.59
C ALA A 224 -2.64 2.07 14.87
N SER A 225 -3.06 2.25 16.12
CA SER A 225 -4.40 1.93 16.56
C SER A 225 -5.08 3.12 17.24
N GLN A 226 -6.40 3.06 17.25
CA GLN A 226 -7.23 4.00 17.98
C GLN A 226 -7.07 3.90 19.51
N ASP A 227 -6.53 2.79 20.02
CA ASP A 227 -6.18 2.65 21.45
C ASP A 227 -5.04 3.59 21.90
N GLY A 228 -4.41 4.28 20.96
CA GLY A 228 -3.31 5.20 21.22
C GLY A 228 -1.94 4.54 21.28
N THR A 229 -1.86 3.25 20.95
CA THR A 229 -0.60 2.52 20.85
C THR A 229 -0.11 2.44 19.40
N VAL A 230 1.20 2.56 19.25
CA VAL A 230 1.89 2.16 18.02
C VAL A 230 2.67 0.89 18.31
N VAL A 231 2.45 -0.14 17.49
CA VAL A 231 3.15 -1.42 17.61
C VAL A 231 4.08 -1.58 16.42
N ILE A 232 5.34 -1.93 16.71
CA ILE A 232 6.33 -2.30 15.72
C ILE A 232 6.41 -3.80 15.68
N TRP A 233 6.16 -4.36 14.51
CA TRP A 233 6.26 -5.78 14.23
C TRP A 233 7.55 -6.06 13.50
N THR A 234 8.38 -6.94 14.05
CA THR A 234 9.62 -7.39 13.41
C THR A 234 9.53 -8.87 13.10
N ALA A 235 9.95 -9.26 11.90
CA ALA A 235 10.09 -10.65 11.50
C ALA A 235 11.49 -10.89 10.94
N GLY A 236 12.24 -11.79 11.58
CA GLY A 236 13.57 -12.20 11.14
C GLY A 236 13.50 -13.36 10.13
N VAL A 237 14.39 -13.35 9.13
CA VAL A 237 14.52 -14.48 8.18
C VAL A 237 14.98 -15.77 8.85
N LYS A 238 15.68 -15.68 10.00
CA LYS A 238 16.25 -16.82 10.71
C LYS A 238 15.28 -17.51 11.68
N ASP A 239 14.23 -16.82 12.12
CA ASP A 239 13.31 -17.30 13.18
C ASP A 239 11.99 -17.87 12.63
N GLY A 240 11.98 -18.28 11.35
CA GLY A 240 10.84 -19.00 10.76
C GLY A 240 9.62 -18.13 10.45
N ASP A 241 9.81 -16.89 9.99
CA ASP A 241 8.74 -15.92 9.63
C ASP A 241 7.78 -15.58 10.81
N GLN A 242 8.18 -15.87 12.06
CA GLN A 242 7.42 -15.42 13.23
C GLN A 242 7.55 -13.92 13.42
N TRP A 243 6.41 -13.26 13.63
CA TRP A 243 6.32 -11.83 13.86
C TRP A 243 6.28 -11.53 15.36
N GLU A 244 7.23 -10.73 15.83
CA GLU A 244 7.25 -10.22 17.19
C GLU A 244 6.73 -8.78 17.21
N GLY A 245 5.70 -8.52 18.01
CA GLY A 245 5.17 -7.16 18.20
C GLY A 245 5.75 -6.52 19.46
N ARG A 246 6.33 -5.32 19.34
CA ARG A 246 6.77 -4.46 20.46
C ARG A 246 5.94 -3.17 20.49
N VAL A 247 5.45 -2.78 21.66
CA VAL A 247 4.75 -1.49 21.80
C VAL A 247 5.82 -0.42 21.86
N LEU A 248 5.75 0.57 20.97
CA LEU A 248 6.72 1.66 20.89
C LEU A 248 6.47 2.67 22.01
N MET A 249 5.24 3.15 22.11
CA MET A 249 4.79 4.10 23.13
C MET A 249 3.26 4.06 23.19
N ASP A 250 2.72 4.38 24.37
CA ASP A 250 1.31 4.74 24.53
C ASP A 250 1.17 6.27 24.49
N PHE A 251 0.53 6.77 23.44
CA PHE A 251 0.28 8.20 23.22
C PHE A 251 -0.94 8.69 24.01
N LYS A 252 -1.77 7.78 24.56
CA LYS A 252 -3.05 8.07 25.24
C LYS A 252 -4.09 8.81 24.38
N THR A 253 -3.80 8.99 23.11
CA THR A 253 -4.64 9.63 22.12
C THR A 253 -4.60 8.83 20.83
N PRO A 254 -5.69 8.82 20.03
CA PRO A 254 -5.79 7.95 18.88
C PRO A 254 -4.75 8.33 17.82
N VAL A 255 -4.01 7.34 17.34
CA VAL A 255 -3.03 7.53 16.27
C VAL A 255 -3.69 7.25 14.93
N TRP A 256 -3.59 8.20 14.00
CA TRP A 256 -4.33 8.15 12.72
C TRP A 256 -3.52 7.59 11.57
N ARG A 257 -2.22 7.95 11.50
CA ARG A 257 -1.34 7.59 10.38
C ARG A 257 0.07 7.28 10.86
N VAL A 258 0.70 6.35 10.17
CA VAL A 258 2.11 5.99 10.33
C VAL A 258 2.78 5.95 8.97
N SER A 259 3.99 6.50 8.87
CA SER A 259 4.73 6.51 7.61
C SER A 259 6.22 6.34 7.83
N TRP A 260 6.83 5.45 7.06
CA TRP A 260 8.27 5.23 7.08
C TRP A 260 8.99 6.17 6.14
N SER A 261 10.16 6.63 6.56
CA SER A 261 11.14 7.21 5.65
C SER A 261 11.57 6.20 4.59
N LEU A 262 11.94 6.66 3.40
CA LEU A 262 12.44 5.81 2.31
C LEU A 262 13.68 4.99 2.70
N THR A 263 14.45 5.46 3.69
CA THR A 263 15.61 4.73 4.22
C THR A 263 15.25 3.66 5.23
N GLY A 264 13.99 3.62 5.71
CA GLY A 264 13.52 2.69 6.73
C GLY A 264 13.94 3.00 8.17
N ASN A 265 14.69 4.08 8.39
CA ASN A 265 15.28 4.38 9.70
C ASN A 265 14.43 5.29 10.61
N ILE A 266 13.48 6.03 10.03
CA ILE A 266 12.66 7.00 10.76
C ILE A 266 11.20 6.67 10.49
N LEU A 267 10.42 6.64 11.57
CA LEU A 267 8.97 6.49 11.56
C LEU A 267 8.32 7.82 11.92
N ALA A 268 7.41 8.30 11.10
CA ALA A 268 6.53 9.41 11.41
C ALA A 268 5.19 8.88 11.94
N VAL A 269 4.74 9.42 13.06
CA VAL A 269 3.48 9.04 13.73
C VAL A 269 2.62 10.29 13.85
N ALA A 270 1.41 10.25 13.30
CA ALA A 270 0.43 11.34 13.38
C ALA A 270 -0.60 11.03 14.46
N ASP A 271 -0.59 11.85 15.51
CA ASP A 271 -1.44 11.72 16.70
C ASP A 271 -2.72 12.57 16.59
N GLY A 272 -3.75 12.21 17.37
CA GLY A 272 -5.04 12.89 17.43
C GLY A 272 -4.98 14.33 17.98
N ASN A 273 -3.87 14.72 18.62
CA ASN A 273 -3.64 16.07 19.10
C ASN A 273 -3.08 17.03 18.03
N ASN A 274 -3.19 16.68 16.74
CA ASN A 274 -2.61 17.42 15.61
C ASN A 274 -1.08 17.54 15.68
N LYS A 275 -0.40 16.62 16.37
CA LYS A 275 1.06 16.56 16.47
C LYS A 275 1.61 15.43 15.63
N VAL A 276 2.71 15.69 14.93
CA VAL A 276 3.46 14.64 14.22
C VAL A 276 4.76 14.38 14.98
N THR A 277 4.95 13.16 15.45
CA THR A 277 6.17 12.76 16.16
C THR A 277 7.04 11.89 15.26
N LEU A 278 8.35 12.12 15.30
CA LEU A 278 9.34 11.34 14.57
C LEU A 278 10.08 10.43 15.54
N TRP A 279 10.22 9.16 15.16
CA TRP A 279 10.81 8.11 15.97
C TRP A 279 11.93 7.41 15.21
N LYS A 280 12.97 7.01 15.93
CA LYS A 280 14.11 6.28 15.39
C LYS A 280 14.48 5.14 16.33
N GLU A 281 14.82 3.99 15.76
CA GLU A 281 15.38 2.86 16.50
C GLU A 281 16.83 3.18 16.92
N ALA A 282 17.11 3.09 18.21
CA ALA A 282 18.45 3.17 18.76
C ALA A 282 19.22 1.86 18.52
N VAL A 283 20.53 1.86 18.75
CA VAL A 283 21.38 0.66 18.62
C VAL A 283 20.93 -0.45 19.57
N ASP A 284 20.31 -0.06 20.70
CA ASP A 284 19.81 -0.97 21.72
C ASP A 284 18.47 -1.63 21.34
N GLY A 285 17.88 -1.27 20.18
CA GLY A 285 16.56 -1.73 19.75
C GLY A 285 15.38 -0.98 20.39
N GLU A 286 15.68 0.00 21.25
CA GLU A 286 14.68 0.89 21.85
C GLU A 286 14.32 2.02 20.89
N TRP A 287 13.05 2.41 20.88
CA TRP A 287 12.56 3.50 20.03
C TRP A 287 12.62 4.83 20.77
N GLN A 288 13.33 5.79 20.19
CA GLN A 288 13.47 7.13 20.76
C GLN A 288 12.76 8.16 19.89
N GLN A 289 12.06 9.08 20.55
CA GLN A 289 11.46 10.23 19.92
C GLN A 289 12.55 11.21 19.53
N VAL A 290 12.68 11.49 18.23
CA VAL A 290 13.67 12.41 17.68
C VAL A 290 13.16 13.84 17.73
N THR A 291 11.92 14.07 17.30
CA THR A 291 11.36 15.42 17.17
C THR A 291 9.84 15.36 17.18
N THR A 292 9.22 16.44 17.64
CA THR A 292 7.79 16.72 17.43
C THR A 292 7.68 17.88 16.47
N VAL A 293 6.95 17.67 15.38
CA VAL A 293 6.54 18.74 14.47
C VAL A 293 5.17 19.22 14.95
N GLU A 294 5.13 20.47 15.36
CA GLU A 294 3.89 21.19 15.62
C GLU A 294 3.47 21.92 14.33
N PRO A 295 2.16 22.01 14.04
CA PRO A 295 1.63 22.62 12.82
C PRO A 295 1.88 24.13 12.71
#